data_AF-A0AAU6Z671-F1
#
_entry.id   AF-A0AAU6Z671-F1
#
_cell.length_a   1.000
_cell.length_b   1.000
_cell.length_c   1.000
_cell.angle_alpha   90.00
_cell.angle_beta   90.00
_cell.angle_gamma   90.00
#
_symmetry.space_group_name_H-M   'P 1'
#
loop_
_entity.id
_entity.type
_entity.pdbx_description
1 polymer ?
#
loop_
_entity_poly.entity_id
_entity_poly.type
_entity_poly.pdbx_seq_one_letter_code
_entity_poly.pdbx_strand_id
1 'polypeptide(L)'
;MWMMHWITSMVPTAAGLPDSDNAGAGRRPGVDLDFVTVDGGTFEYAPSATSAARSFEYSGQAECIVDRRGNNYPLLADERGRIMLGPTLGAADLVWLRRAWNDAQREQPRNYPLVRAMPATDAGFLDSLFEVLAATAGGPGTWVLHLGRRDYHVESLLEVSALLLKEKDLSDAVVDDPFGHSYRPARLSRGRLALTERHVVVYRETGPA
;
A
#
# COMPACT_ATOMS: atom_id res chain seq x y z
N MET A 1 33.72 16.46 -43.03
CA MET A 1 33.74 17.38 -41.88
C MET A 1 32.98 18.62 -42.30
N TRP A 2 31.68 18.68 -42.00
CA TRP A 2 30.80 19.76 -42.43
C TRP A 2 30.42 20.62 -41.22
N MET A 3 30.76 21.90 -41.30
CA MET A 3 30.35 22.95 -40.37
C MET A 3 29.09 23.66 -40.92
N MET A 4 28.16 23.88 -40.00
CA MET A 4 27.13 24.93 -39.87
C MET A 4 26.65 25.71 -41.10
N HIS A 5 25.32 25.71 -41.28
CA HIS A 5 24.57 26.85 -41.80
C HIS A 5 23.53 27.30 -40.77
N TRP A 6 23.43 28.62 -40.62
CA TRP A 6 22.51 29.39 -39.79
C TRP A 6 21.24 29.73 -40.57
N ILE A 7 20.07 29.74 -39.92
CA ILE A 7 18.84 30.43 -40.38
C ILE A 7 18.10 30.93 -39.11
N THR A 8 18.22 32.21 -38.77
CA THR A 8 17.26 33.32 -39.03
C THR A 8 16.04 33.35 -38.09
N SER A 9 16.05 34.36 -37.22
CA SER A 9 14.91 34.85 -36.46
C SER A 9 13.78 35.33 -37.38
N MET A 10 12.55 34.88 -37.10
CA MET A 10 11.32 35.57 -37.50
C MET A 10 10.38 35.60 -36.30
N VAL A 11 10.09 36.80 -35.81
CA VAL A 11 8.94 37.10 -34.95
C VAL A 11 7.73 37.30 -35.86
N PRO A 12 6.57 36.70 -35.57
CA PRO A 12 5.30 37.25 -35.97
C PRO A 12 4.51 37.78 -34.77
N THR A 13 4.02 38.99 -34.97
CA THR A 13 3.06 39.79 -34.21
C THR A 13 1.78 39.02 -33.88
N ALA A 14 1.24 39.30 -32.69
CA ALA A 14 -0.05 38.85 -32.18
C ALA A 14 -1.22 39.16 -33.14
N ALA A 15 -2.04 38.14 -33.41
CA ALA A 15 -3.41 38.29 -33.87
C ALA A 15 -4.24 37.06 -33.47
N GLY A 16 -5.29 37.30 -32.68
CA GLY A 16 -6.52 36.51 -32.64
C GLY A 16 -6.46 35.13 -32.00
N LEU A 17 -7.01 35.02 -30.79
CA LEU A 17 -7.62 33.77 -30.31
C LEU A 17 -8.73 33.32 -31.29
N PRO A 18 -8.79 32.02 -31.58
CA PRO A 18 -10.07 31.34 -31.58
C PRO A 18 -10.09 30.26 -30.48
N ASP A 19 -11.15 30.29 -29.68
CA ASP A 19 -11.61 29.14 -28.90
C ASP A 19 -11.72 27.92 -29.82
N SER A 20 -11.05 26.83 -29.44
CA SER A 20 -11.29 25.50 -29.96
C SER A 20 -10.84 24.49 -28.92
N ASP A 21 -11.80 24.09 -28.10
CA ASP A 21 -11.85 22.80 -27.44
C ASP A 21 -11.35 21.68 -28.38
N ASN A 22 -10.23 21.01 -28.05
CA ASN A 22 -10.21 19.54 -27.98
C ASN A 22 -8.92 18.91 -27.43
N ALA A 23 -9.16 17.86 -26.65
CA ALA A 23 -8.39 16.61 -26.59
C ALA A 23 -6.94 16.64 -26.09
N GLY A 24 -6.80 16.79 -24.77
CA GLY A 24 -5.61 16.38 -24.03
C GLY A 24 -5.75 16.46 -22.52
N ALA A 25 -6.99 16.51 -22.00
CA ALA A 25 -7.24 16.49 -20.57
C ALA A 25 -6.87 15.09 -20.06
N GLY A 26 -5.63 14.95 -19.58
CA GLY A 26 -5.22 13.84 -18.73
C GLY A 26 -6.32 13.64 -17.71
N ARG A 27 -6.92 12.45 -17.74
CA ARG A 27 -8.02 12.05 -16.86
C ARG A 27 -7.56 12.35 -15.43
N ARG A 28 -8.09 13.43 -14.83
CA ARG A 28 -7.99 13.62 -13.38
C ARG A 28 -8.46 12.30 -12.76
N PRO A 29 -7.73 11.70 -11.80
CA PRO A 29 -8.23 10.53 -11.10
C PRO A 29 -9.53 10.95 -10.41
N GLY A 30 -10.64 10.62 -11.07
CA GLY A 30 -12.00 10.77 -10.58
C GLY A 30 -12.47 9.39 -10.18
N VAL A 31 -13.19 9.35 -9.06
CA VAL A 31 -13.40 8.23 -8.13
C VAL A 31 -12.24 8.12 -7.13
N ASP A 32 -12.55 8.10 -5.82
CA ASP A 32 -11.61 7.93 -4.71
C ASP A 32 -10.77 6.66 -4.90
N LEU A 33 -9.64 6.80 -5.60
CA LEU A 33 -8.65 5.73 -5.73
C LEU A 33 -7.76 5.77 -4.50
N ASP A 34 -7.63 4.62 -3.85
CA ASP A 34 -6.57 4.33 -2.92
C ASP A 34 -5.34 3.78 -3.67
N PHE A 35 -4.19 3.83 -3.00
CA PHE A 35 -2.91 3.44 -3.54
C PHE A 35 -2.12 2.63 -2.52
N VAL A 36 -1.21 1.82 -3.03
CA VAL A 36 -0.12 1.24 -2.26
C VAL A 36 1.18 1.85 -2.75
N THR A 37 2.01 2.32 -1.82
CA THR A 37 3.33 2.87 -2.12
C THR A 37 4.42 1.93 -1.62
N VAL A 38 5.50 1.80 -2.39
CA VAL A 38 6.66 0.96 -2.05
C VAL A 38 7.92 1.82 -2.06
N ASP A 39 8.67 1.82 -0.96
CA ASP A 39 9.95 2.52 -0.79
C ASP A 39 10.90 1.69 0.09
N GLY A 40 12.07 1.33 -0.45
CA GLY A 40 13.06 0.53 0.29
C GLY A 40 12.49 -0.78 0.83
N GLY A 41 11.59 -1.43 0.08
CA GLY A 41 10.87 -2.63 0.52
C GLY A 41 9.79 -2.42 1.60
N THR A 42 9.46 -1.17 1.94
CA THR A 42 8.36 -0.83 2.83
C THR A 42 7.10 -0.54 2.04
N PHE A 43 5.98 -1.13 2.45
CA PHE A 43 4.67 -1.00 1.83
C PHE A 43 3.76 -0.16 2.72
N GLU A 44 3.14 0.87 2.17
CA GLU A 44 2.18 1.70 2.88
C GLU A 44 0.87 1.82 2.11
N TYR A 45 -0.24 1.85 2.85
CA TYR A 45 -1.55 2.16 2.30
C TYR A 45 -1.77 3.67 2.28
N ALA A 46 -2.24 4.18 1.14
CA ALA A 46 -2.57 5.57 0.94
C ALA A 46 -4.02 5.71 0.46
N PRO A 47 -4.95 6.25 1.29
CA PRO A 47 -6.37 6.35 0.92
C PRO A 47 -6.67 7.40 -0.16
N SER A 48 -5.66 8.10 -0.66
CA SER A 48 -5.80 9.10 -1.72
C SER A 48 -4.46 9.38 -2.40
N ALA A 49 -4.50 9.97 -3.59
CA ALA A 49 -3.31 10.41 -4.31
C ALA A 49 -2.48 11.43 -3.51
N THR A 50 -3.16 12.30 -2.73
CA THR A 50 -2.47 13.24 -1.84
C THR A 50 -1.75 12.52 -0.71
N SER A 51 -2.36 11.48 -0.12
CA SER A 51 -1.68 10.67 0.89
C SER A 51 -0.49 9.91 0.28
N ALA A 52 -0.64 9.37 -0.93
CA ALA A 52 0.41 8.62 -1.60
C ALA A 52 1.65 9.49 -1.88
N ALA A 53 1.46 10.76 -2.25
CA ALA A 53 2.57 11.68 -2.50
C ALA A 53 3.22 12.23 -1.22
N ARG A 54 2.49 12.27 -0.10
CA ARG A 54 2.97 12.88 1.16
C ARG A 54 4.08 12.10 1.85
N SER A 55 4.19 10.79 1.60
CA SER A 55 5.25 9.97 2.18
C SER A 55 6.63 10.22 1.54
N PHE A 56 6.75 11.10 0.54
CA PHE A 56 7.95 11.24 -0.28
C PHE A 56 8.49 12.66 -0.33
N GLU A 57 9.82 12.76 -0.32
CA GLU A 57 10.56 14.02 -0.44
C GLU A 57 10.99 14.31 -1.88
N TYR A 58 11.24 13.26 -2.68
CA TYR A 58 11.77 13.38 -4.05
C TYR A 58 10.98 12.56 -5.06
N SER A 59 10.93 13.03 -6.31
CA SER A 59 10.18 12.39 -7.40
C SER A 59 10.67 11.01 -7.82
N GLY A 60 11.91 10.65 -7.47
CA GLY A 60 12.51 9.34 -7.79
C GLY A 60 12.60 8.40 -6.59
N GLN A 61 11.99 8.75 -5.46
CA GLN A 61 12.13 7.99 -4.21
C GLN A 61 11.28 6.71 -4.21
N ALA A 62 10.05 6.77 -4.72
CA ALA A 62 9.18 5.60 -4.76
C ALA A 62 9.70 4.54 -5.75
N GLU A 63 9.80 3.29 -5.30
CA GLU A 63 10.05 2.14 -6.16
C GLU A 63 8.80 1.80 -6.99
N CYS A 64 7.62 1.93 -6.39
CA CYS A 64 6.33 1.68 -7.03
C CYS A 64 5.20 2.42 -6.32
N ILE A 65 4.25 2.97 -7.08
CA ILE A 65 2.97 3.44 -6.56
C ILE A 65 1.87 2.85 -7.43
N VAL A 66 1.05 1.98 -6.85
CA VAL A 66 0.08 1.18 -7.60
C VAL A 66 -1.34 1.41 -7.10
N ASP A 67 -2.32 1.43 -8.01
CA ASP A 67 -3.75 1.42 -7.67
C ASP A 67 -4.33 -0.01 -7.64
N ARG A 68 -5.59 -0.17 -7.21
CA ARG A 68 -6.27 -1.47 -7.19
C ARG A 68 -6.39 -2.16 -8.56
N ARG A 69 -6.28 -1.41 -9.64
CA ARG A 69 -6.33 -1.93 -11.01
C ARG A 69 -4.96 -2.38 -11.51
N GLY A 70 -3.92 -2.22 -10.71
CA GLY A 70 -2.55 -2.58 -11.06
C GLY A 70 -1.87 -1.54 -11.94
N ASN A 71 -2.37 -0.30 -11.98
CA ASN A 71 -1.69 0.77 -12.70
C ASN A 71 -0.59 1.37 -11.84
N ASN A 72 0.59 1.59 -12.42
CA ASN A 72 1.71 2.27 -11.79
C ASN A 72 1.64 3.80 -12.02
N TYR A 73 2.14 4.56 -11.06
CA TYR A 73 2.14 6.01 -11.08
C TYR A 73 3.52 6.56 -10.67
N PRO A 74 4.04 7.58 -11.36
CA PRO A 74 5.26 8.25 -10.97
C PRO A 74 4.97 9.35 -9.94
N LEU A 75 5.99 9.74 -9.19
CA LEU A 75 5.98 11.01 -8.48
C LEU A 75 6.55 12.10 -9.37
N LEU A 76 5.97 13.29 -9.29
CA LEU A 76 6.40 14.48 -10.00
C LEU A 76 6.52 15.64 -9.00
N ALA A 77 7.43 16.58 -9.27
CA ALA A 77 7.47 17.85 -8.58
C ALA A 77 6.69 18.90 -9.39
N ASP A 78 5.82 19.66 -8.74
CA ASP A 78 5.19 20.82 -9.36
C ASP A 78 6.18 22.00 -9.48
N GLU A 79 5.74 23.11 -10.08
CA GLU A 79 6.55 24.33 -10.25
C GLU A 79 7.04 24.93 -8.92
N ARG A 80 6.44 24.54 -7.79
CA ARG A 80 6.80 24.97 -6.43
C ARG A 80 7.62 23.91 -5.69
N GLY A 81 8.04 22.85 -6.37
CA GLY A 81 8.81 21.75 -5.79
C GLY A 81 7.98 20.82 -4.89
N ARG A 82 6.65 20.89 -4.93
CA ARG A 82 5.80 20.00 -4.14
C ARG A 82 5.63 18.68 -4.86
N ILE A 83 5.83 17.59 -4.14
CA ILE A 83 5.65 16.24 -4.66
C ILE A 83 4.16 15.94 -4.85
N MET A 84 3.83 15.43 -6.03
CA MET A 84 2.47 15.07 -6.45
C MET A 84 2.51 13.76 -7.23
N LEU A 85 1.39 13.04 -7.22
CA LEU A 85 1.22 11.86 -8.06
C LEU A 85 1.00 12.29 -9.53
N GLY A 86 1.82 11.75 -10.43
CA GLY A 86 1.68 11.99 -11.87
C GLY A 86 0.59 11.13 -12.53
N PRO A 87 0.40 11.26 -13.85
CA PRO A 87 -0.48 10.37 -14.60
C PRO A 87 0.09 8.94 -14.61
N THR A 88 -0.78 7.93 -14.79
CA THR A 88 -0.33 6.54 -14.85
C THR A 88 0.71 6.28 -15.95
N LEU A 89 1.68 5.42 -15.65
CA LEU A 89 2.66 4.88 -16.62
C LEU A 89 2.18 3.59 -17.30
N GLY A 90 0.95 3.14 -17.03
CA GLY A 90 0.42 1.85 -17.45
C GLY A 90 0.53 0.80 -16.34
N ALA A 91 0.53 -0.48 -16.72
CA ALA A 91 0.54 -1.60 -15.77
C ALA A 91 1.83 -1.66 -14.95
N ALA A 92 1.70 -1.93 -13.65
CA ALA A 92 2.81 -2.25 -12.76
C ALA A 92 3.40 -3.64 -13.04
N ASP A 93 4.65 -3.86 -12.67
CA ASP A 93 5.25 -5.20 -12.63
C ASP A 93 4.73 -5.95 -11.40
N LEU A 94 3.63 -6.69 -11.58
CA LEU A 94 3.00 -7.46 -10.51
C LEU A 94 3.81 -8.69 -10.09
N VAL A 95 4.70 -9.19 -10.95
CA VAL A 95 5.60 -10.29 -10.60
C VAL A 95 6.64 -9.81 -9.60
N TRP A 96 7.24 -8.65 -9.86
CA TRP A 96 8.13 -7.98 -8.90
C TRP A 96 7.38 -7.63 -7.62
N LEU A 97 6.20 -7.02 -7.71
CA LEU A 97 5.44 -6.57 -6.53
C LEU A 97 5.09 -7.74 -5.58
N ARG A 98 4.71 -8.90 -6.12
CA ARG A 98 4.47 -10.12 -5.33
C ARG A 98 5.71 -10.60 -4.60
N ARG A 99 6.86 -10.59 -5.27
CA ARG A 99 8.13 -10.99 -4.66
C ARG A 99 8.51 -10.02 -3.54
N ALA A 100 8.48 -8.72 -3.83
CA ALA A 100 8.78 -7.67 -2.86
C ALA A 100 7.85 -7.76 -1.63
N TRP A 101 6.56 -8.02 -1.84
CA TRP A 101 5.60 -8.21 -0.74
C TRP A 101 5.93 -9.43 0.13
N ASN A 102 6.24 -10.57 -0.48
CA ASN A 102 6.64 -11.78 0.26
C ASN A 102 7.93 -11.56 1.05
N ASP A 103 8.91 -10.87 0.46
CA ASP A 103 10.16 -10.51 1.14
C ASP A 103 9.89 -9.58 2.33
N ALA A 104 9.06 -8.55 2.15
CA ALA A 104 8.65 -7.62 3.20
C ALA A 104 7.96 -8.34 4.38
N GLN A 105 7.00 -9.24 4.12
CA GLN A 105 6.34 -10.04 5.16
C GLN A 105 7.30 -10.92 5.95
N ARG A 106 8.30 -11.52 5.27
CA ARG A 106 9.32 -12.37 5.90
C ARG A 106 10.27 -11.55 6.77
N GLU A 107 10.71 -10.41 6.27
CA GLU A 107 11.76 -9.60 6.88
C GLU A 107 11.23 -8.74 8.02
N GLN A 108 10.01 -8.19 7.84
CA GLN A 108 9.36 -7.25 8.74
C GLN A 108 7.99 -7.75 9.25
N PRO A 109 7.90 -8.92 9.91
CA PRO A 109 6.63 -9.49 10.37
C PRO A 109 5.90 -8.64 11.44
N ARG A 110 6.57 -7.64 12.02
CA ARG A 110 5.95 -6.65 12.91
C ARG A 110 5.12 -5.62 12.14
N ASN A 111 5.59 -5.23 10.96
CA ASN A 111 4.93 -4.24 10.12
C ASN A 111 3.83 -4.90 9.27
N TYR A 112 4.03 -6.18 8.91
CA TYR A 112 3.07 -6.97 8.14
C TYR A 112 2.69 -8.26 8.87
N PRO A 113 1.96 -8.16 10.02
CA PRO A 113 1.67 -9.31 10.88
C PRO A 113 0.57 -10.23 10.35
N LEU A 114 -0.23 -9.77 9.38
CA LEU A 114 -1.29 -10.58 8.74
C LEU A 114 -0.68 -11.42 7.60
N VAL A 115 -0.77 -12.74 7.73
CA VAL A 115 -0.25 -13.70 6.76
C VAL A 115 -1.43 -14.40 6.11
N ARG A 116 -1.76 -13.97 4.89
CA ARG A 116 -2.81 -14.55 4.05
C ARG A 116 -2.26 -15.55 3.04
N ALA A 117 -3.11 -16.46 2.58
CA ALA A 117 -2.81 -17.29 1.43
C ALA A 117 -2.67 -16.40 0.18
N MET A 118 -1.55 -16.50 -0.52
CA MET A 118 -1.27 -15.67 -1.70
C MET A 118 -2.27 -16.01 -2.83
N PRO A 119 -3.10 -15.05 -3.30
CA PRO A 119 -4.05 -15.32 -4.36
C PRO A 119 -3.35 -15.60 -5.70
N ALA A 120 -3.89 -16.54 -6.48
CA ALA A 120 -3.31 -16.96 -7.76
C ALA A 120 -3.50 -15.93 -8.89
N THR A 121 -4.54 -15.10 -8.81
CA THR A 121 -4.82 -14.06 -9.80
C THR A 121 -4.26 -12.71 -9.37
N ASP A 122 -3.94 -11.86 -10.34
CA ASP A 122 -3.40 -10.52 -10.09
C ASP A 122 -4.40 -9.58 -9.42
N ALA A 123 -5.67 -9.62 -9.85
CA ALA A 123 -6.74 -8.88 -9.18
C ALA A 123 -6.89 -9.32 -7.72
N GLY A 124 -6.94 -10.63 -7.46
CA GLY A 124 -7.06 -11.14 -6.09
C GLY A 124 -5.86 -10.78 -5.22
N PHE A 125 -4.65 -10.77 -5.78
CA PHE A 125 -3.46 -10.33 -5.06
C PHE A 125 -3.51 -8.86 -4.69
N LEU A 126 -3.88 -7.98 -5.64
CA LEU A 126 -4.01 -6.56 -5.36
C LEU A 126 -5.09 -6.31 -4.32
N ASP A 127 -6.26 -6.93 -4.44
CA ASP A 127 -7.33 -6.81 -3.44
C ASP A 127 -6.82 -7.23 -2.05
N SER A 128 -6.17 -8.40 -1.95
CA SER A 128 -5.61 -8.87 -0.69
C SER A 128 -4.51 -7.96 -0.14
N LEU A 129 -3.64 -7.40 -0.99
CA LEU A 129 -2.56 -6.51 -0.58
C LEU A 129 -3.14 -5.22 0.02
N PHE A 130 -4.09 -4.61 -0.68
CA PHE A 130 -4.76 -3.39 -0.25
C PHE A 130 -5.52 -3.60 1.06
N GLU A 131 -6.28 -4.70 1.19
CA GLU A 131 -6.99 -5.01 2.42
C GLU A 131 -6.05 -5.20 3.61
N VAL A 132 -4.96 -5.97 3.45
CA VAL A 132 -3.98 -6.17 4.52
C VAL A 132 -3.38 -4.85 4.98
N LEU A 133 -2.93 -4.01 4.04
CA LEU A 133 -2.29 -2.74 4.37
C LEU A 133 -3.29 -1.73 4.95
N ALA A 134 -4.52 -1.70 4.46
CA ALA A 134 -5.58 -0.88 5.05
C ALA A 134 -5.90 -1.34 6.47
N ALA A 135 -6.02 -2.65 6.70
CA ALA A 135 -6.31 -3.23 8.01
C ALA A 135 -5.21 -2.92 9.04
N THR A 136 -3.93 -2.97 8.63
CA THR A 136 -2.80 -2.67 9.52
C THR A 136 -2.59 -1.17 9.75
N ALA A 137 -2.98 -0.32 8.81
CA ALA A 137 -2.91 1.14 8.94
C ALA A 137 -4.00 1.76 9.84
N GLY A 138 -4.87 0.94 10.46
CA GLY A 138 -6.02 1.43 11.23
C GLY A 138 -7.19 1.85 10.35
N GLY A 139 -7.34 1.21 9.18
CA GLY A 139 -8.46 1.40 8.26
C GLY A 139 -9.83 1.10 8.91
N PRO A 140 -10.91 1.47 8.20
CA PRO A 140 -12.24 1.43 8.78
C PRO A 140 -12.71 0.00 9.09
N GLY A 141 -13.51 -0.12 10.15
CA GLY A 141 -14.24 -1.33 10.50
C GLY A 141 -13.88 -1.88 11.87
N THR A 142 -14.50 -3.00 12.22
CA THR A 142 -14.38 -3.61 13.55
C THR A 142 -13.68 -4.95 13.43
N TRP A 143 -12.65 -5.13 14.25
CA TRP A 143 -12.01 -6.41 14.47
C TRP A 143 -12.77 -7.18 15.54
N VAL A 144 -12.90 -8.50 15.35
CA VAL A 144 -13.52 -9.38 16.34
C VAL A 144 -12.50 -10.40 16.82
N LEU A 145 -12.19 -10.38 18.12
CA LEU A 145 -11.36 -11.41 18.76
C LEU A 145 -12.27 -12.39 19.51
N HIS A 146 -12.29 -13.62 19.05
CA HIS A 146 -12.90 -14.76 19.72
C HIS A 146 -11.88 -15.40 20.66
N LEU A 147 -12.17 -15.41 21.96
CA LEU A 147 -11.31 -16.00 22.98
C LEU A 147 -12.14 -16.89 23.90
N GLY A 148 -12.08 -18.21 23.66
CA GLY A 148 -12.88 -19.19 24.38
C GLY A 148 -14.38 -18.99 24.11
N ARG A 149 -15.11 -18.42 25.07
CA ARG A 149 -16.56 -18.14 24.97
C ARG A 149 -16.90 -16.65 24.93
N ARG A 150 -15.91 -15.80 24.71
CA ARG A 150 -16.07 -14.34 24.70
C ARG A 150 -15.61 -13.77 23.38
N ASP A 151 -16.36 -12.79 22.92
CA ASP A 151 -16.03 -12.00 21.74
C ASP A 151 -15.69 -10.58 22.18
N TYR A 152 -14.58 -10.06 21.66
CA TYR A 152 -14.14 -8.69 21.88
C TYR A 152 -14.19 -7.96 20.54
N HIS A 153 -14.96 -6.88 20.50
CA HIS A 153 -15.04 -5.99 19.35
C HIS A 153 -14.10 -4.80 19.60
N VAL A 154 -13.11 -4.64 18.74
CA VAL A 154 -12.07 -3.60 18.87
C VAL A 154 -11.84 -2.90 17.54
N GLU A 155 -11.26 -1.70 17.59
CA GLU A 155 -11.14 -0.84 16.41
C GLU A 155 -9.83 -1.07 15.64
N SER A 156 -8.87 -1.78 16.22
CA SER A 156 -7.56 -1.97 15.59
C SER A 156 -6.90 -3.31 15.90
N LEU A 157 -6.04 -3.75 14.97
CA LEU A 157 -5.17 -4.91 15.17
C LEU A 157 -4.18 -4.71 16.35
N LEU A 158 -3.84 -3.46 16.66
CA LEU A 158 -3.01 -3.12 17.81
C LEU A 158 -3.73 -3.47 19.13
N GLU A 159 -5.01 -3.16 19.23
CA GLU A 159 -5.83 -3.53 20.41
C GLU A 159 -6.01 -5.03 20.53
N VAL A 160 -6.27 -5.73 19.40
CA VAL A 160 -6.28 -7.20 19.37
C VAL A 160 -4.96 -7.75 19.92
N SER A 161 -3.82 -7.23 19.43
CA SER A 161 -2.49 -7.64 19.87
C SER A 161 -2.29 -7.40 21.37
N ALA A 162 -2.73 -6.25 21.89
CA ALA A 162 -2.62 -5.89 23.30
C ALA A 162 -3.46 -6.81 24.21
N LEU A 163 -4.61 -7.28 23.76
CA LEU A 163 -5.41 -8.29 24.46
C LEU A 163 -4.71 -9.66 24.45
N LEU A 164 -4.29 -10.13 23.27
CA LEU A 164 -3.62 -11.43 23.10
C LEU A 164 -2.29 -11.56 23.86
N LEU A 165 -1.57 -10.44 24.06
CA LEU A 165 -0.33 -10.45 24.84
C LEU A 165 -0.57 -10.67 26.35
N LYS A 166 -1.78 -10.43 26.86
CA LYS A 166 -2.14 -10.69 28.27
C LYS A 166 -2.55 -12.13 28.52
N GLU A 167 -2.94 -12.85 27.48
CA GLU A 167 -3.38 -14.24 27.60
C GLU A 167 -2.22 -15.20 27.85
N LYS A 168 -2.46 -16.32 28.52
CA LYS A 168 -1.41 -17.33 28.72
C LYS A 168 -1.28 -18.24 27.51
N ASP A 169 -2.43 -18.67 26.97
CA ASP A 169 -2.55 -19.57 25.83
C ASP A 169 -3.38 -18.91 24.72
N LEU A 170 -3.00 -19.16 23.47
CA LEU A 170 -3.65 -18.64 22.26
C LEU A 170 -4.30 -19.75 21.41
N SER A 171 -4.24 -21.00 21.84
CA SER A 171 -4.72 -22.18 21.09
C SER A 171 -6.17 -22.04 20.58
N ASP A 172 -7.05 -21.48 21.41
CA ASP A 172 -8.47 -21.29 21.09
C ASP A 172 -8.79 -19.92 20.48
N ALA A 173 -7.81 -19.02 20.34
CA ALA A 173 -8.05 -17.67 19.82
C ALA A 173 -8.32 -17.69 18.31
N VAL A 174 -9.31 -16.93 17.86
CA VAL A 174 -9.59 -16.60 16.45
C VAL A 174 -9.79 -15.11 16.34
N VAL A 175 -9.26 -14.49 15.30
CA VAL A 175 -9.43 -13.06 15.02
C VAL A 175 -10.07 -12.91 13.66
N ASP A 176 -11.17 -12.17 13.57
CA ASP A 176 -11.78 -11.78 12.31
C ASP A 176 -11.44 -10.32 12.00
N ASP A 177 -11.01 -10.07 10.76
CA ASP A 177 -10.75 -8.73 10.27
C ASP A 177 -12.00 -8.07 9.66
N PRO A 178 -12.00 -6.74 9.48
CA PRO A 178 -13.13 -6.03 8.89
C PRO A 178 -13.51 -6.44 7.46
N PHE A 179 -12.66 -7.21 6.77
CA PHE A 179 -12.86 -7.66 5.40
C PHE A 179 -13.41 -9.09 5.34
N GLY A 180 -13.70 -9.71 6.50
CA GLY A 180 -14.31 -11.02 6.62
C GLY A 180 -13.33 -12.19 6.61
N HIS A 181 -12.03 -11.93 6.84
CA HIS A 181 -11.02 -12.99 6.95
C HIS A 181 -10.80 -13.38 8.40
N SER A 182 -10.62 -14.67 8.65
CA SER A 182 -10.36 -15.24 9.97
C SER A 182 -8.92 -15.69 10.12
N TYR A 183 -8.33 -15.46 11.29
CA TYR A 183 -6.93 -15.74 11.57
C TYR A 183 -6.74 -16.48 12.89
N ARG A 184 -5.73 -17.37 12.91
CA ARG A 184 -5.16 -17.93 14.14
C ARG A 184 -3.94 -17.12 14.55
N PRO A 185 -3.96 -16.45 15.71
CA PRO A 185 -2.81 -15.73 16.21
C PRO A 185 -1.75 -16.70 16.75
N ALA A 186 -0.48 -16.40 16.49
CA ALA A 186 0.65 -17.14 17.02
C ALA A 186 1.73 -16.17 17.51
N ARG A 187 2.39 -16.51 18.62
CA ARG A 187 3.54 -15.75 19.12
C ARG A 187 4.79 -16.17 18.38
N LEU A 188 5.37 -15.24 17.65
CA LEU A 188 6.69 -15.40 17.07
C LEU A 188 7.74 -14.93 18.09
N SER A 189 8.60 -15.85 18.53
CA SER A 189 9.78 -15.55 19.35
C SER A 189 11.02 -15.52 18.44
N ARG A 190 11.63 -14.35 18.26
CA ARG A 190 12.94 -14.24 17.58
C ARG A 190 14.09 -14.37 18.61
N GLY A 191 14.60 -15.60 18.78
CA GLY A 191 15.93 -15.89 19.36
C GLY A 191 16.09 -15.80 20.89
N ARG A 192 17.14 -16.46 21.41
CA ARG A 192 17.43 -16.70 22.85
C ARG A 192 17.89 -15.49 23.67
N LEU A 193 18.11 -14.31 23.07
CA LEU A 193 18.77 -13.17 23.74
C LEU A 193 18.03 -11.82 23.67
N ALA A 194 16.81 -11.76 23.13
CA ALA A 194 16.04 -10.51 23.12
C ALA A 194 15.52 -10.21 24.54
N LEU A 195 16.19 -9.36 25.30
CA LEU A 195 15.87 -9.08 26.70
C LEU A 195 14.84 -7.97 26.93
N THR A 196 14.24 -7.38 25.89
CA THR A 196 13.27 -6.27 26.09
C THR A 196 12.05 -6.21 25.16
N GLU A 197 11.99 -6.90 24.01
CA GLU A 197 10.81 -6.88 23.11
C GLU A 197 10.43 -8.29 22.61
N ARG A 198 9.91 -9.14 23.51
CA ARG A 198 10.00 -10.61 23.36
C ARG A 198 8.98 -11.30 22.44
N HIS A 199 7.89 -10.66 22.01
CA HIS A 199 6.85 -11.37 21.25
C HIS A 199 6.19 -10.47 20.22
N VAL A 200 6.27 -10.88 18.94
CA VAL A 200 5.40 -10.38 17.88
C VAL A 200 4.25 -11.37 17.73
N VAL A 201 3.01 -10.89 17.68
CA VAL A 201 1.87 -11.73 17.32
C VAL A 201 1.73 -11.67 15.80
N VAL A 202 1.78 -12.83 15.15
CA VAL A 202 1.47 -12.99 13.74
C VAL A 202 0.12 -13.68 13.59
N TYR A 203 -0.64 -13.30 12.59
CA TYR A 203 -2.01 -13.76 12.37
C TYR A 203 -2.03 -14.55 11.08
N ARG A 204 -2.20 -15.86 11.17
CA ARG A 204 -2.22 -16.72 9.99
C ARG A 204 -3.65 -17.01 9.60
N GLU A 205 -3.98 -16.68 8.36
CA GLU A 205 -5.31 -16.91 7.82
C GLU A 205 -5.64 -18.40 7.93
N THR A 206 -6.81 -18.67 8.50
CA THR A 206 -7.45 -19.96 8.36
C THR A 206 -8.32 -19.85 7.13
N GLY A 207 -8.10 -20.73 6.15
CA GLY A 207 -9.03 -20.84 5.00
C GLY A 207 -10.48 -20.97 5.48
N PRO A 208 -11.47 -20.76 4.61
CA PRO A 208 -12.87 -20.78 5.01
C PRO A 208 -13.18 -22.06 5.78
N ALA A 209 -13.80 -21.89 6.95
CA ALA A 209 -14.23 -22.97 7.83
C ALA A 209 -15.19 -23.95 7.12
#